data_AF-A0A356RDI7-F1
#
_entry.id   AF-A0A356RDI7-F1
#
_cell.length_a   1.000
_cell.length_b   1.000
_cell.length_c   1.000
_cell.angle_alpha   90.00
_cell.angle_beta   90.00
_cell.angle_gamma   90.00
#
_symmetry.space_group_name_H-M   'P 1'
#
loop_
_entity.id
_entity.type
_entity.pdbx_description
1 polymer ?
#
loop_
_entity_poly.entity_id
_entity_poly.type
_entity_poly.pdbx_seq_one_letter_code
_entity_poly.pdbx_strand_id
1 'polypeptide(L)'
;MKRARPKATKTRPKKPLWNIGSHRKPRVRRFRWIRIIPFKTIFVLLGLYVLFEVLTFPFLSIAQLSTENPTETALMRQRIDEAHDQGTTMTIDYRWTPLSHVPRHVRMAILVSEDGTFYSHAGVDWHEVLESIETNLEKGRIVRGGSTITQQLAKNLYLSTSRDPIRKGKELLITWMLESTLSKKRILELYLNIIEWGPGVFGIEAAAQRYFHKPASRLSIDEGARLAAVIPSPLRHQPTETTSYVEKKKELILRRMSTR
;
A
#
# COMPACT_ATOMS: atom_id res chain seq x y z
N MET A 1 99.14 -28.84 19.94
CA MET A 1 99.85 -29.79 19.05
C MET A 1 98.90 -30.28 17.96
N LYS A 2 99.26 -30.04 16.70
CA LYS A 2 98.82 -30.63 15.41
C LYS A 2 97.50 -31.44 15.39
N ARG A 3 96.60 -31.09 14.45
CA ARG A 3 96.48 -31.82 13.16
C ARG A 3 95.51 -31.12 12.20
N ALA A 4 96.02 -30.84 11.02
CA ALA A 4 95.29 -30.43 9.83
C ALA A 4 94.94 -31.67 8.99
N ARG A 5 93.86 -31.54 8.19
CA ARG A 5 93.57 -32.09 6.83
C ARG A 5 92.11 -32.58 6.73
N PRO A 6 91.49 -32.66 5.53
CA PRO A 6 91.85 -32.06 4.23
C PRO A 6 90.66 -31.33 3.54
N LYS A 7 90.99 -30.59 2.47
CA LYS A 7 90.07 -29.96 1.51
C LYS A 7 89.30 -31.01 0.70
N ALA A 8 87.98 -30.87 0.59
CA ALA A 8 87.14 -31.62 -0.33
C ALA A 8 86.95 -30.85 -1.65
N THR A 9 87.10 -31.59 -2.74
CA THR A 9 87.04 -31.20 -4.14
C THR A 9 85.61 -31.07 -4.67
N LYS A 10 85.44 -30.15 -5.63
CA LYS A 10 84.19 -29.82 -6.32
C LYS A 10 83.60 -31.03 -7.06
N THR A 11 82.32 -31.31 -6.83
CA THR A 11 81.45 -32.04 -7.77
C THR A 11 80.24 -31.18 -8.11
N ARG A 12 80.01 -31.00 -9.41
CA ARG A 12 78.92 -30.19 -9.99
C ARG A 12 77.56 -30.82 -9.68
N PRO A 13 76.57 -30.09 -9.14
CA PRO A 13 75.19 -30.55 -9.19
C PRO A 13 74.59 -30.29 -10.59
N LYS A 14 73.99 -31.34 -11.14
CA LYS A 14 73.26 -31.38 -12.41
C LYS A 14 72.09 -30.39 -12.39
N LYS A 15 71.90 -29.61 -13.47
CA LYS A 15 70.74 -28.74 -13.66
C LYS A 15 69.46 -29.59 -13.73
N PRO A 16 68.42 -29.35 -12.92
CA PRO A 16 67.11 -29.97 -13.14
C PRO A 16 66.40 -29.30 -14.32
N LEU A 17 65.90 -30.15 -15.21
CA LEU A 17 65.04 -29.82 -16.33
C LEU A 17 63.69 -29.31 -15.81
N TRP A 18 63.51 -27.99 -15.77
CA TRP A 18 62.19 -27.38 -15.62
C TRP A 18 61.72 -26.89 -16.97
N ASN A 19 61.16 -27.83 -17.73
CA ASN A 19 60.25 -27.54 -18.83
C ASN A 19 58.85 -27.45 -18.21
N ILE A 20 58.48 -26.27 -17.70
CA ILE A 20 57.09 -25.98 -17.31
C ILE A 20 56.49 -25.12 -18.41
N GLY A 21 55.53 -25.71 -19.10
CA GLY A 21 54.81 -25.10 -20.19
C GLY A 21 54.21 -23.74 -19.85
N SER A 22 54.20 -22.87 -20.86
CA SER A 22 53.49 -21.60 -20.87
C SER A 22 52.02 -21.81 -20.46
N HIS A 23 51.67 -21.50 -19.21
CA HIS A 23 50.27 -21.32 -18.83
C HIS A 23 49.73 -20.06 -19.54
N ARG A 24 49.14 -20.26 -20.73
CA ARG A 24 48.29 -19.26 -21.36
C ARG A 24 47.11 -19.01 -20.43
N LYS A 25 47.03 -17.81 -19.85
CA LYS A 25 45.87 -17.38 -19.06
C LYS A 25 44.59 -17.58 -19.88
N PRO A 26 43.51 -18.17 -19.32
CA PRO A 26 42.26 -18.30 -20.04
C PRO A 26 41.73 -16.90 -20.33
N ARG A 27 41.63 -16.55 -21.62
CA ARG A 27 41.00 -15.33 -22.08
C ARG A 27 39.51 -15.43 -21.75
N VAL A 28 39.10 -14.86 -20.63
CA VAL A 28 37.69 -14.77 -20.25
C VAL A 28 36.99 -13.95 -21.34
N ARG A 29 36.25 -14.63 -22.22
CA ARG A 29 35.37 -13.96 -23.20
C ARG A 29 34.31 -13.23 -22.38
N ARG A 30 34.50 -11.91 -22.18
CA ARG A 30 33.46 -11.04 -21.63
C ARG A 30 32.23 -11.18 -22.51
N PHE A 31 31.21 -11.85 -22.00
CA PHE A 31 29.87 -11.89 -22.59
C PHE A 31 29.34 -10.46 -22.63
N ARG A 32 29.46 -9.81 -23.80
CA ARG A 32 28.97 -8.46 -24.06
C ARG A 32 27.66 -8.56 -24.83
N TRP A 33 26.60 -9.07 -24.18
CA TRP A 33 25.29 -9.26 -24.80
C TRP A 33 24.10 -8.70 -24.01
N ILE A 34 24.33 -8.00 -22.90
CA ILE A 34 23.29 -7.13 -22.35
C ILE A 34 23.32 -5.85 -23.18
N ARG A 35 22.57 -5.84 -24.28
CA ARG A 35 22.11 -4.59 -24.88
C ARG A 35 21.29 -3.91 -23.79
N ILE A 36 21.91 -2.94 -23.12
CA ILE A 36 21.22 -2.05 -22.19
C ILE A 36 20.10 -1.43 -23.02
N ILE A 37 18.86 -1.83 -22.74
CA ILE A 37 17.67 -1.20 -23.28
C ILE A 37 17.87 0.30 -23.04
N PRO A 38 17.97 1.15 -24.09
CA PRO A 38 18.27 2.56 -23.88
C PRO A 38 17.17 3.11 -22.97
N PHE A 39 17.54 3.78 -21.88
CA PHE A 39 16.60 4.26 -20.86
C PHE A 39 15.34 4.88 -21.47
N LYS A 40 15.48 5.64 -22.57
CA LYS A 40 14.39 6.19 -23.39
C LYS A 40 13.32 5.16 -23.81
N THR A 41 13.68 3.95 -24.23
CA THR A 41 12.72 2.89 -24.60
C THR A 41 11.93 2.37 -23.41
N ILE A 42 12.49 2.33 -22.20
CA ILE A 42 11.72 2.01 -20.98
C ILE A 42 10.67 3.10 -20.72
N PHE A 43 11.03 4.37 -20.85
CA PHE A 43 10.08 5.49 -20.67
C PHE A 43 8.98 5.50 -21.74
N VAL A 44 9.32 5.17 -23.00
CA VAL A 44 8.32 5.05 -24.07
C VAL A 44 7.36 3.89 -23.80
N LEU A 45 7.87 2.71 -23.42
CA LEU A 45 7.02 1.57 -23.09
C LEU A 45 6.16 1.83 -21.84
N LEU A 46 6.70 2.49 -20.82
CA LEU A 46 5.94 2.92 -19.64
C LEU A 46 4.86 3.94 -20.02
N GLY A 47 5.18 4.91 -20.87
CA GLY A 47 4.22 5.89 -21.37
C GLY A 47 3.10 5.25 -22.19
N LEU A 48 3.43 4.29 -23.07
CA LEU A 48 2.44 3.53 -23.83
C LEU A 48 1.57 2.64 -22.93
N TYR A 49 2.14 2.04 -21.88
CA TYR A 49 1.38 1.27 -20.90
C TYR A 49 0.44 2.16 -20.09
N VAL A 50 0.91 3.31 -19.60
CA VAL A 50 0.06 4.29 -18.91
C VAL A 50 -1.04 4.79 -19.84
N LEU A 51 -0.71 5.11 -21.09
CA LEU A 51 -1.70 5.52 -22.09
C LEU A 51 -2.71 4.39 -22.36
N PHE A 52 -2.25 3.15 -22.51
CA PHE A 52 -3.13 2.00 -22.67
C PHE A 52 -4.06 1.86 -21.47
N GLU A 53 -3.55 1.90 -20.24
CA GLU A 53 -4.39 1.86 -19.04
C GLU A 53 -5.33 3.06 -19.01
N VAL A 54 -4.93 4.29 -19.32
CA VAL A 54 -5.86 5.44 -19.36
C VAL A 54 -6.96 5.28 -20.42
N LEU A 55 -6.64 4.69 -21.57
CA LEU A 55 -7.57 4.47 -22.67
C LEU A 55 -8.46 3.24 -22.47
N THR A 56 -8.01 2.23 -21.71
CA THR A 56 -8.71 0.94 -21.53
C THR A 56 -9.28 0.72 -20.14
N PHE A 57 -8.61 1.24 -19.11
CA PHE A 57 -9.08 1.35 -17.75
C PHE A 57 -10.01 2.56 -17.69
N PRO A 58 -11.19 2.48 -17.06
CA PRO A 58 -12.30 3.26 -17.52
C PRO A 58 -12.23 4.65 -16.89
N PHE A 59 -11.52 5.57 -17.55
CA PHE A 59 -11.64 7.00 -17.27
C PHE A 59 -13.14 7.40 -17.26
N LEU A 60 -13.92 6.82 -18.18
CA LEU A 60 -15.38 6.97 -18.21
C LEU A 60 -16.06 6.46 -16.92
N SER A 61 -15.64 5.34 -16.33
CA SER A 61 -16.23 4.89 -15.05
C SER A 61 -15.87 5.84 -13.91
N ILE A 62 -14.65 6.37 -13.89
CA ILE A 62 -14.25 7.35 -12.88
C ILE A 62 -15.05 8.65 -13.06
N ALA A 63 -15.27 9.10 -14.29
CA ALA A 63 -16.10 10.26 -14.57
C ALA A 63 -17.56 10.05 -14.15
N GLN A 64 -18.12 8.86 -14.35
CA GLN A 64 -19.46 8.50 -13.87
C GLN A 64 -19.59 8.59 -12.35
N LEU A 65 -18.52 8.32 -11.59
CA LEU A 65 -18.54 8.46 -10.13
C LEU A 65 -18.81 9.90 -9.67
N SER A 66 -18.73 10.91 -10.54
CA SER A 66 -19.10 12.29 -10.18
C SER A 66 -20.61 12.46 -9.94
N THR A 67 -21.44 11.64 -10.60
CA THR A 67 -22.91 11.71 -10.57
C THR A 67 -23.56 10.44 -10.04
N GLU A 68 -22.91 9.29 -10.25
CA GLU A 68 -23.46 7.96 -9.96
C GLU A 68 -22.69 7.28 -8.82
N ASN A 69 -23.43 6.52 -8.00
CA ASN A 69 -22.86 5.75 -6.91
C ASN A 69 -22.55 4.33 -7.41
N PRO A 70 -21.37 3.77 -7.09
CA PRO A 70 -21.07 2.40 -7.45
C PRO A 70 -22.00 1.45 -6.69
N THR A 71 -22.55 0.45 -7.37
CA THR A 71 -23.37 -0.60 -6.75
C THR A 71 -22.52 -1.76 -6.24
N GLU A 72 -21.33 -1.94 -6.81
CA GLU A 72 -20.40 -3.00 -6.48
C GLU A 72 -18.97 -2.48 -6.69
N THR A 73 -18.01 -3.05 -5.96
CA THR A 73 -16.59 -2.69 -6.05
C THR A 73 -15.70 -3.92 -6.17
N ALA A 74 -14.44 -3.73 -6.60
CA ALA A 74 -13.46 -4.80 -6.66
C ALA A 74 -13.26 -5.50 -5.31
N LEU A 75 -13.25 -4.74 -4.20
CA LEU A 75 -13.13 -5.32 -2.86
C LEU A 75 -14.35 -6.17 -2.48
N MET A 76 -15.57 -5.70 -2.79
CA MET A 76 -16.80 -6.47 -2.51
C MET A 76 -16.80 -7.80 -3.27
N ARG A 77 -16.47 -7.79 -4.57
CA ARG A 77 -16.33 -9.01 -5.38
C ARG A 77 -15.29 -9.96 -4.82
N GLN A 78 -14.12 -9.41 -4.49
CA GLN A 78 -13.05 -10.20 -3.88
C GLN A 78 -13.53 -10.90 -2.59
N ARG A 79 -14.32 -10.25 -1.73
CA ARG A 79 -14.86 -10.89 -0.52
C ARG A 79 -15.84 -12.01 -0.81
N ILE A 80 -16.71 -11.84 -1.81
CA ILE A 80 -17.66 -12.86 -2.25
C ILE A 80 -16.89 -14.08 -2.79
N ASP A 81 -15.89 -13.85 -3.63
CA ASP A 81 -15.05 -14.91 -4.21
C ASP A 81 -14.26 -15.65 -3.11
N GLU A 82 -13.63 -14.91 -2.18
CA GLU A 82 -12.91 -15.50 -1.03
C GLU A 82 -13.81 -16.39 -0.18
N ALA A 83 -15.07 -16.00 0.05
CA ALA A 83 -16.03 -16.79 0.80
C ALA A 83 -16.45 -18.06 0.03
N HIS A 84 -16.69 -17.91 -1.28
CA HIS A 84 -17.04 -19.02 -2.17
C HIS A 84 -15.92 -20.07 -2.23
N ASP A 85 -14.67 -19.64 -2.36
CA ASP A 85 -13.50 -20.53 -2.37
C ASP A 85 -13.30 -21.28 -1.04
N GLN A 86 -13.81 -20.72 0.06
CA GLN A 86 -13.85 -21.37 1.38
C GLN A 86 -15.08 -22.28 1.58
N GLY A 87 -15.91 -22.46 0.56
CA GLY A 87 -17.15 -23.25 0.63
C GLY A 87 -18.26 -22.58 1.44
N THR A 88 -18.20 -21.27 1.61
CA THR A 88 -19.20 -20.47 2.34
C THR A 88 -19.87 -19.46 1.41
N THR A 89 -20.99 -18.88 1.85
CA THR A 89 -21.65 -17.78 1.12
C THR A 89 -21.58 -16.53 1.97
N MET A 90 -21.20 -15.42 1.35
CA MET A 90 -21.11 -14.12 2.00
C MET A 90 -22.15 -13.17 1.43
N THR A 91 -23.00 -12.63 2.30
CA THR A 91 -23.92 -11.55 1.94
C THR A 91 -23.27 -10.22 2.28
N ILE A 92 -23.26 -9.31 1.32
CA ILE A 92 -22.76 -7.95 1.50
C ILE A 92 -23.90 -7.06 2.02
N ASP A 93 -23.78 -6.51 3.22
CA ASP A 93 -24.57 -5.38 3.70
C ASP A 93 -23.91 -4.09 3.24
N TYR A 94 -24.43 -3.54 2.14
CA TYR A 94 -23.97 -2.28 1.56
C TYR A 94 -25.10 -1.26 1.53
N ARG A 95 -24.92 -0.16 2.25
CA ARG A 95 -25.90 0.92 2.35
C ARG A 95 -25.26 2.25 2.04
N TRP A 96 -25.75 2.89 0.99
CA TRP A 96 -25.31 4.22 0.61
C TRP A 96 -25.95 5.28 1.52
N THR A 97 -25.15 6.24 1.97
CA THR A 97 -25.63 7.47 2.62
C THR A 97 -24.89 8.69 2.09
N PRO A 98 -25.59 9.81 1.79
CA PRO A 98 -24.94 11.06 1.40
C PRO A 98 -24.03 11.59 2.51
N LEU A 99 -22.93 12.26 2.15
CA LEU A 99 -21.96 12.83 3.09
C LEU A 99 -22.59 13.84 4.04
N SER A 100 -23.66 14.51 3.60
CA SER A 100 -24.44 15.45 4.42
C SER A 100 -25.12 14.76 5.61
N HIS A 101 -25.40 13.46 5.52
CA HIS A 101 -25.98 12.66 6.60
C HIS A 101 -24.91 12.08 7.53
N VAL A 102 -23.62 12.24 7.21
CA VAL A 102 -22.53 11.83 8.10
C VAL A 102 -22.11 13.02 8.98
N PRO A 103 -22.21 12.91 10.32
CA PRO A 103 -21.92 14.02 11.21
C PRO A 103 -20.49 14.55 11.04
N ARG A 104 -20.29 15.86 11.25
CA ARG A 104 -18.97 16.51 11.07
C ARG A 104 -17.90 15.88 11.96
N HIS A 105 -18.23 15.54 13.21
CA HIS A 105 -17.29 14.90 14.13
C HIS A 105 -16.86 13.51 13.67
N VAL A 106 -17.76 12.73 13.06
CA VAL A 106 -17.42 11.40 12.51
C VAL A 106 -16.49 11.55 11.31
N ARG A 107 -16.80 12.48 10.39
CA ARG A 107 -15.92 12.79 9.26
C ARG A 107 -14.53 13.23 9.75
N MET A 108 -14.49 14.08 10.78
CA MET A 108 -13.22 14.53 11.37
C MET A 108 -12.43 13.38 12.00
N ALA A 109 -13.08 12.49 12.77
CA ALA A 109 -12.44 11.34 13.39
C ALA A 109 -11.72 10.46 12.35
N ILE A 110 -12.38 10.21 11.22
CA ILE A 110 -11.84 9.41 10.13
C ILE A 110 -10.68 10.13 9.45
N LEU A 111 -10.84 11.42 9.14
CA LEU A 111 -9.76 12.23 8.55
C LEU A 111 -8.52 12.26 9.44
N VAL A 112 -8.63 12.53 10.74
CA VAL A 112 -7.44 12.58 11.62
C VAL A 112 -6.80 11.21 11.89
N SER A 113 -7.54 10.11 11.67
CA SER A 113 -7.02 8.75 11.79
C SER A 113 -6.29 8.31 10.54
N GLU A 114 -6.88 8.54 9.38
CA GLU A 114 -6.46 7.96 8.09
C GLU A 114 -5.67 8.94 7.23
N ASP A 115 -6.04 10.22 7.22
CA ASP A 115 -5.53 11.21 6.28
C ASP A 115 -5.77 12.64 6.77
N GLY A 116 -4.91 13.10 7.69
CA GLY A 116 -5.09 14.38 8.37
C GLY A 116 -4.96 15.59 7.43
N THR A 117 -4.30 15.45 6.30
CA THR A 117 -4.00 16.51 5.33
C THR A 117 -4.85 16.35 4.06
N PHE A 118 -5.88 15.49 4.09
CA PHE A 118 -6.72 15.12 2.95
C PHE A 118 -7.12 16.27 2.02
N TYR A 119 -7.52 17.40 2.59
CA TYR A 119 -7.97 18.57 1.82
C TYR A 119 -6.83 19.42 1.24
N SER A 120 -5.59 19.20 1.67
CA SER A 120 -4.41 19.97 1.24
C SER A 120 -3.53 19.28 0.20
N HIS A 121 -3.65 17.96 0.01
CA HIS A 121 -2.87 17.22 -0.99
C HIS A 121 -3.73 16.78 -2.19
N ALA A 122 -3.08 16.38 -3.29
CA ALA A 122 -3.74 15.88 -4.51
C ALA A 122 -3.59 14.35 -4.65
N GLY A 123 -4.10 13.61 -3.67
CA GLY A 123 -4.10 12.14 -3.66
C GLY A 123 -2.89 11.45 -3.02
N VAL A 124 -1.72 12.08 -2.98
CA VAL A 124 -0.56 11.57 -2.26
C VAL A 124 -0.08 12.62 -1.26
N ASP A 125 0.05 12.23 0.00
CA ASP A 125 0.75 13.03 1.01
C ASP A 125 2.23 12.63 1.04
N TRP A 126 3.06 13.45 0.38
CA TRP A 126 4.50 13.22 0.33
C TRP A 126 5.19 13.40 1.69
N HIS A 127 4.63 14.24 2.57
CA HIS A 127 5.17 14.44 3.91
C HIS A 127 4.96 13.18 4.76
N GLU A 128 3.73 12.64 4.77
CA GLU A 128 3.41 11.38 5.44
C GLU A 128 4.18 10.19 4.86
N VAL A 129 4.40 10.15 3.54
CA VAL A 129 5.24 9.13 2.91
C VAL A 129 6.66 9.18 3.48
N LEU A 130 7.30 10.35 3.50
CA LEU A 130 8.65 10.52 4.04
C LEU A 130 8.72 10.19 5.53
N GLU A 131 7.80 10.71 6.34
CA GLU A 131 7.72 10.43 7.79
C GLU A 131 7.52 8.92 8.06
N SER A 132 6.69 8.26 7.26
CA SER A 132 6.48 6.81 7.38
C SER A 132 7.73 6.00 7.06
N ILE A 133 8.51 6.42 6.05
CA ILE A 133 9.77 5.76 5.68
C ILE A 133 10.78 5.92 6.81
N GLU A 134 10.98 7.14 7.31
CA GLU A 134 11.90 7.44 8.40
C GLU A 134 11.54 6.63 9.66
N THR A 135 10.28 6.66 10.07
CA THR A 135 9.78 5.89 11.23
C THR A 135 9.99 4.38 11.04
N ASN A 136 9.73 3.84 9.84
CA ASN A 136 9.88 2.42 9.56
C ASN A 136 11.35 1.98 9.56
N LEU A 137 12.27 2.85 9.10
CA LEU A 137 13.72 2.62 9.15
C LEU A 137 14.21 2.63 10.60
N GLU A 138 13.81 3.61 11.40
CA GLU A 138 14.15 3.68 12.83
C GLU A 138 13.65 2.47 13.63
N LYS A 139 12.44 1.97 13.32
CA LYS A 139 11.85 0.82 14.00
C LYS A 139 12.29 -0.53 13.41
N GLY A 140 13.02 -0.54 12.30
CA GLY A 140 13.44 -1.75 11.59
C GLY A 140 12.29 -2.63 11.07
N ARG A 141 11.06 -2.12 11.06
CA ARG A 141 9.85 -2.82 10.62
C ARG A 141 8.78 -1.82 10.20
N ILE A 142 7.84 -2.26 9.36
CA ILE A 142 6.71 -1.44 8.95
C ILE A 142 5.76 -1.26 10.14
N VAL A 143 5.72 -0.04 10.70
CA VAL A 143 4.84 0.36 11.81
C VAL A 143 3.83 1.42 11.40
N ARG A 144 4.12 2.20 10.37
CA ARG A 144 3.24 3.25 9.83
C ARG A 144 3.07 3.05 8.32
N GLY A 145 1.83 3.18 7.86
CA GLY A 145 1.51 3.26 6.43
C GLY A 145 1.36 4.73 6.02
N GLY A 146 1.73 5.05 4.79
CA GLY A 146 1.58 6.39 4.21
C GLY A 146 0.54 6.44 3.08
N SER A 147 -0.51 5.61 3.13
CA SER A 147 -1.55 5.61 2.09
C SER A 147 -2.72 6.52 2.47
N THR A 148 -3.04 7.47 1.60
CA THR A 148 -4.12 8.47 1.76
C THR A 148 -5.50 7.85 1.59
N ILE A 149 -6.55 8.60 1.94
CA ILE A 149 -7.94 8.21 1.69
C ILE A 149 -8.18 7.92 0.20
N THR A 150 -7.64 8.75 -0.69
CA THR A 150 -7.87 8.57 -2.14
C THR A 150 -7.15 7.33 -2.69
N GLN A 151 -5.97 7.01 -2.17
CA GLN A 151 -5.27 5.76 -2.49
C GLN A 151 -6.02 4.53 -2.00
N GLN A 152 -6.56 4.59 -0.78
CA GLN A 152 -7.40 3.53 -0.24
C GLN A 152 -8.70 3.37 -1.06
N LEU A 153 -9.32 4.48 -1.48
CA LEU A 153 -10.50 4.48 -2.34
C LEU A 153 -10.19 3.83 -3.70
N ALA A 154 -9.10 4.23 -4.37
CA ALA A 154 -8.66 3.66 -5.64
C ALA A 154 -8.49 2.14 -5.55
N LYS A 155 -7.83 1.69 -4.47
CA LYS A 155 -7.65 0.27 -4.18
C LYS A 155 -8.98 -0.46 -4.04
N ASN A 156 -9.90 0.05 -3.22
CA ASN A 156 -11.15 -0.66 -2.91
C ASN A 156 -12.13 -0.68 -4.10
N LEU A 157 -12.20 0.42 -4.86
CA LEU A 157 -13.07 0.52 -6.04
C LEU A 157 -12.67 -0.47 -7.14
N TYR A 158 -11.38 -0.49 -7.49
CA TYR A 158 -10.96 -1.03 -8.78
C TYR A 158 -9.87 -2.10 -8.73
N LEU A 159 -9.22 -2.29 -7.58
CA LEU A 159 -8.07 -3.20 -7.45
C LEU A 159 -8.36 -4.30 -6.43
N SER A 160 -7.51 -5.33 -6.45
CA SER A 160 -7.51 -6.36 -5.41
C SER A 160 -6.65 -5.94 -4.21
N THR A 161 -6.76 -6.68 -3.11
CA THR A 161 -5.91 -6.50 -1.92
C THR A 161 -4.49 -7.06 -2.08
N SER A 162 -4.08 -7.45 -3.30
CA SER A 162 -2.76 -8.00 -3.57
C SER A 162 -1.63 -7.03 -3.23
N ARG A 163 -0.48 -7.55 -2.80
CA ARG A 163 0.70 -6.76 -2.42
C ARG A 163 1.73 -6.68 -3.56
N ASP A 164 1.24 -6.47 -4.77
CA ASP A 164 2.08 -6.39 -5.97
C ASP A 164 2.53 -4.93 -6.23
N PRO A 165 3.83 -4.66 -6.52
CA PRO A 165 4.32 -3.34 -6.90
C PRO A 165 3.66 -2.74 -8.14
N ILE A 166 3.35 -3.55 -9.16
CA ILE A 166 2.60 -3.16 -10.36
C ILE A 166 1.19 -2.71 -9.97
N ARG A 167 0.52 -3.46 -9.08
CA ARG A 167 -0.79 -3.07 -8.52
C ARG A 167 -0.69 -1.75 -7.76
N LYS A 168 0.40 -1.50 -7.01
CA LYS A 168 0.63 -0.21 -6.35
C LYS A 168 0.86 0.93 -7.36
N GLY A 169 1.52 0.66 -8.48
CA GLY A 169 1.65 1.61 -9.60
C GLY A 169 0.28 1.98 -10.19
N LYS A 170 -0.58 0.98 -10.44
CA LYS A 170 -1.97 1.22 -10.89
C LYS A 170 -2.77 2.05 -9.88
N GLU A 171 -2.61 1.76 -8.58
CA GLU A 171 -3.27 2.53 -7.52
C GLU A 171 -2.91 4.02 -7.58
N LEU A 172 -1.64 4.37 -7.81
CA LEU A 172 -1.21 5.76 -7.95
C LEU A 172 -1.81 6.44 -9.18
N LEU A 173 -1.88 5.73 -10.32
CA LEU A 173 -2.50 6.25 -11.53
C LEU A 173 -4.00 6.54 -11.32
N ILE A 174 -4.73 5.58 -10.74
CA ILE A 174 -6.17 5.73 -10.44
C ILE A 174 -6.39 6.83 -9.40
N THR A 175 -5.53 6.93 -8.38
CA THR A 175 -5.56 8.01 -7.39
C THR A 175 -5.49 9.37 -8.06
N TRP A 176 -4.54 9.54 -8.99
CA TRP A 176 -4.40 10.78 -9.75
C TRP A 176 -5.65 11.08 -10.60
N MET A 177 -6.23 10.07 -11.25
CA MET A 177 -7.47 10.20 -12.02
C MET A 177 -8.66 10.62 -11.13
N LEU A 178 -8.81 9.99 -9.95
CA LEU A 178 -9.87 10.33 -8.99
C LEU A 178 -9.75 11.78 -8.52
N GLU A 179 -8.55 12.23 -8.14
CA GLU A 179 -8.31 13.62 -7.68
C GLU A 179 -8.52 14.66 -8.79
N SER A 180 -8.21 14.29 -10.03
CA SER A 180 -8.35 15.19 -11.18
C SER A 180 -9.80 15.30 -11.67
N THR A 181 -10.65 14.32 -11.34
CA THR A 181 -12.02 14.22 -11.85
C THR A 181 -13.07 14.54 -10.79
N LEU A 182 -12.83 14.18 -9.52
CA LEU A 182 -13.80 14.26 -8.44
C LEU A 182 -13.43 15.34 -7.43
N SER A 183 -14.45 16.01 -6.88
CA SER A 183 -14.22 16.91 -5.75
C SER A 183 -13.82 16.14 -4.49
N LYS A 184 -13.02 16.76 -3.61
CA LYS A 184 -12.64 16.17 -2.30
C LYS A 184 -13.84 15.70 -1.48
N LYS A 185 -14.95 16.44 -1.53
CA LYS A 185 -16.21 16.04 -0.87
C LYS A 185 -16.74 14.74 -1.45
N ARG A 186 -16.76 14.60 -2.78
CA ARG A 186 -17.23 13.38 -3.45
C ARG A 186 -16.30 12.19 -3.19
N ILE A 187 -14.98 12.41 -3.19
CA ILE A 187 -13.99 11.38 -2.82
C ILE A 187 -14.24 10.87 -1.40
N LEU A 188 -14.42 11.78 -0.44
CA LEU A 188 -14.70 11.39 0.94
C LEU A 188 -16.05 10.65 1.05
N GLU A 189 -17.08 11.08 0.35
CA GLU A 189 -18.38 10.41 0.31
C GLU A 189 -18.28 8.97 -0.23
N LEU A 190 -17.60 8.79 -1.37
CA LEU A 190 -17.33 7.47 -1.95
C LEU A 190 -16.56 6.61 -0.96
N TYR A 191 -15.47 7.13 -0.40
CA TYR A 191 -14.65 6.41 0.58
C TYR A 191 -15.48 5.89 1.75
N LEU A 192 -16.26 6.76 2.41
CA LEU A 192 -17.06 6.38 3.57
C LEU A 192 -18.13 5.32 3.25
N ASN A 193 -18.61 5.26 2.01
CA ASN A 193 -19.58 4.27 1.57
C ASN A 193 -18.94 2.97 1.06
N ILE A 194 -17.68 2.97 0.65
CA ILE A 194 -17.05 1.82 -0.02
C ILE A 194 -16.11 1.05 0.89
N ILE A 195 -15.57 1.66 1.94
CA ILE A 195 -14.69 0.92 2.85
C ILE A 195 -15.45 -0.19 3.59
N GLU A 196 -14.71 -1.27 3.84
CA GLU A 196 -15.13 -2.39 4.66
C GLU A 196 -14.94 -2.06 6.14
N TRP A 197 -16.01 -2.21 6.92
CA TRP A 197 -16.02 -1.96 8.37
C TRP A 197 -15.99 -3.25 9.20
N GLY A 198 -16.13 -4.40 8.54
CA GLY A 198 -16.09 -5.74 9.10
C GLY A 198 -16.53 -6.77 8.05
N PRO A 199 -16.57 -8.07 8.39
CA PRO A 199 -16.95 -9.11 7.43
C PRO A 199 -18.32 -8.84 6.81
N GLY A 200 -18.33 -8.44 5.53
CA GLY A 200 -19.53 -8.22 4.73
C GLY A 200 -20.22 -6.89 5.00
N VAL A 201 -19.61 -5.99 5.79
CA VAL A 201 -20.20 -4.71 6.16
C VAL A 201 -19.49 -3.60 5.40
N PHE A 202 -20.16 -3.02 4.41
CA PHE A 202 -19.60 -1.99 3.55
C PHE A 202 -20.38 -0.69 3.67
N GLY A 203 -19.63 0.39 3.88
CA GLY A 203 -20.19 1.73 4.03
C GLY A 203 -20.63 2.07 5.44
N ILE A 204 -20.51 3.36 5.75
CA ILE A 204 -20.67 3.86 7.13
C ILE A 204 -22.09 3.71 7.67
N GLU A 205 -23.11 3.73 6.81
CA GLU A 205 -24.48 3.48 7.22
C GLU A 205 -24.68 2.02 7.63
N ALA A 206 -24.18 1.06 6.85
CA ALA A 206 -24.23 -0.35 7.22
C ALA A 206 -23.48 -0.59 8.54
N ALA A 207 -22.31 0.03 8.72
CA ALA A 207 -21.56 -0.04 9.97
C ALA A 207 -22.32 0.54 11.17
N ALA A 208 -22.94 1.71 11.02
CA ALA A 208 -23.70 2.35 12.09
C ALA A 208 -24.88 1.47 12.56
N GLN A 209 -25.60 0.88 11.60
CA GLN A 209 -26.71 -0.05 11.88
C GLN A 209 -26.21 -1.35 12.53
N ARG A 210 -25.11 -1.91 12.02
CA ARG A 210 -24.56 -3.19 12.46
C ARG A 210 -23.97 -3.15 13.86
N TYR A 211 -23.32 -2.05 14.23
CA TYR A 211 -22.54 -1.94 15.47
C TYR A 211 -23.22 -1.11 16.54
N PHE A 212 -24.03 -0.12 16.16
CA PHE A 212 -24.64 0.81 17.13
C PHE A 212 -26.15 0.94 16.98
N HIS A 213 -26.77 0.13 16.12
CA HIS A 213 -28.22 0.04 15.93
C HIS A 213 -28.90 1.39 15.70
N LYS A 214 -28.25 2.25 14.92
CA LYS A 214 -28.73 3.61 14.63
C LYS A 214 -28.28 4.08 13.24
N PRO A 215 -28.97 5.06 12.63
CA PRO A 215 -28.50 5.66 11.39
C PRO A 215 -27.17 6.39 11.59
N ALA A 216 -26.33 6.47 10.56
CA ALA A 216 -25.02 7.13 10.62
C ALA A 216 -25.11 8.59 11.08
N SER A 217 -26.23 9.26 10.78
CA SER A 217 -26.53 10.63 11.21
C SER A 217 -26.63 10.82 12.72
N ARG A 218 -26.79 9.75 13.50
CA ARG A 218 -26.90 9.76 14.97
C ARG A 218 -25.67 9.21 15.67
N LEU A 219 -24.59 8.93 14.95
CA LEU A 219 -23.32 8.52 15.55
C LEU A 219 -22.80 9.63 16.46
N SER A 220 -22.38 9.27 17.66
CA SER A 220 -21.73 10.16 18.62
C SER A 220 -20.25 10.38 18.29
N ILE A 221 -19.59 11.27 19.05
CA ILE A 221 -18.16 11.52 18.91
C ILE A 221 -17.34 10.26 19.25
N ASP A 222 -17.67 9.56 20.34
CA ASP A 222 -17.00 8.32 20.74
C ASP A 222 -17.18 7.22 19.69
N GLU A 223 -18.39 7.04 19.17
CA GLU A 223 -18.69 6.03 18.15
C GLU A 223 -17.98 6.32 16.81
N GLY A 224 -17.91 7.60 16.41
CA GLY A 224 -17.12 8.02 15.26
C GLY A 224 -15.63 7.73 15.42
N ALA A 225 -15.07 7.96 16.62
CA ALA A 225 -13.68 7.65 16.94
C ALA A 225 -13.42 6.13 16.98
N ARG A 226 -14.36 5.32 17.49
CA ARG A 226 -14.29 3.86 17.47
C ARG A 226 -14.32 3.29 16.06
N LEU A 227 -15.20 3.81 15.20
CA LEU A 227 -15.22 3.44 13.79
C LEU A 227 -13.87 3.76 13.13
N ALA A 228 -13.39 5.00 13.29
CA ALA A 228 -12.10 5.40 12.72
C ALA A 228 -10.93 4.53 13.24
N ALA A 229 -10.98 4.08 14.50
CA ALA A 229 -9.92 3.25 15.10
C ALA A 229 -9.76 1.86 14.44
N VAL A 230 -10.82 1.31 13.84
CA VAL A 230 -10.79 -0.05 13.26
C VAL A 230 -10.51 -0.09 11.76
N ILE A 231 -10.60 1.05 11.05
CA ILE A 231 -10.33 1.15 9.60
C ILE A 231 -9.01 0.48 9.17
N PRO A 232 -7.90 0.56 9.92
CA PRO A 232 -6.66 -0.10 9.53
C PRO A 232 -6.75 -1.63 9.48
N SER A 233 -7.72 -2.24 10.15
CA SER A 233 -7.83 -3.70 10.32
C SER A 233 -9.27 -4.16 10.63
N PRO A 234 -10.23 -3.91 9.73
CA PRO A 234 -11.66 -4.09 10.00
C PRO A 234 -12.06 -5.56 10.19
N LEU A 235 -11.28 -6.50 9.65
CA LEU A 235 -11.50 -7.93 9.85
C LEU A 235 -10.94 -8.48 11.18
N ARG A 236 -10.12 -7.69 11.89
CA ARG A 236 -9.49 -8.11 13.15
C ARG A 236 -10.07 -7.43 14.38
N HIS A 237 -10.72 -6.29 14.21
CA HIS A 237 -11.23 -5.47 15.29
C HIS A 237 -12.62 -4.96 14.96
N GLN A 238 -13.50 -4.96 15.95
CA GLN A 238 -14.84 -4.37 15.83
C GLN A 238 -14.92 -3.05 16.59
N PRO A 239 -15.70 -2.07 16.12
CA PRO A 239 -15.84 -0.77 16.79
C PRO A 239 -16.35 -0.88 18.23
N THR A 240 -17.14 -1.92 18.53
CA THR A 240 -17.76 -2.17 19.83
C THR A 240 -16.88 -2.98 20.79
N GLU A 241 -15.74 -3.49 20.33
CA GLU A 241 -14.82 -4.23 21.20
C GLU A 241 -14.06 -3.29 22.14
N THR A 242 -13.84 -3.74 23.37
CA THR A 242 -13.09 -3.00 24.41
C THR A 242 -11.64 -3.45 24.49
N THR A 243 -11.04 -3.83 23.35
CA THR A 243 -9.63 -4.25 23.34
C THR A 243 -8.72 -3.05 23.61
N SER A 244 -7.54 -3.33 24.20
CA SER A 244 -6.55 -2.29 24.47
C SER A 244 -6.09 -1.56 23.21
N TYR A 245 -6.12 -2.22 22.05
CA TYR A 245 -5.84 -1.60 20.76
C TYR A 245 -6.88 -0.54 20.40
N VAL A 246 -8.17 -0.92 20.41
CA VAL A 246 -9.27 -0.03 20.02
C VAL A 246 -9.36 1.16 20.98
N GLU A 247 -9.28 0.95 22.29
CA GLU A 247 -9.37 2.04 23.27
C GLU A 247 -8.22 3.03 23.14
N LYS A 248 -6.97 2.56 23.01
CA LYS A 248 -5.79 3.44 22.83
C LYS A 248 -5.88 4.23 21.53
N LYS A 249 -6.29 3.58 20.44
CA LYS A 249 -6.41 4.23 19.13
C LYS A 249 -7.55 5.26 19.13
N LYS A 250 -8.69 4.92 19.74
CA LYS A 250 -9.82 5.83 19.95
C LYS A 250 -9.42 7.07 20.75
N GLU A 251 -8.74 6.90 21.88
CA GLU A 251 -8.28 8.02 22.72
C GLU A 251 -7.30 8.93 21.95
N LEU A 252 -6.37 8.34 21.19
CA LEU A 252 -5.48 9.10 20.30
C LEU A 252 -6.26 9.92 19.28
N ILE A 253 -7.29 9.35 18.65
CA ILE A 253 -8.14 10.03 17.68
C ILE A 253 -8.90 11.19 18.33
N LEU A 254 -9.54 10.95 19.48
CA LEU A 254 -10.25 11.99 20.24
C LEU A 254 -9.32 13.14 20.62
N ARG A 255 -8.11 12.84 21.09
CA ARG A 255 -7.09 13.85 21.39
C ARG A 255 -6.74 14.67 20.15
N ARG A 256 -6.48 14.02 19.00
CA ARG A 256 -6.18 14.69 17.72
C ARG A 256 -7.33 15.57 17.23
N MET A 257 -8.57 15.17 17.47
CA MET A 257 -9.76 15.98 17.14
C MET A 257 -9.87 17.25 18.00
N SER A 258 -9.42 17.19 19.26
CA SER A 258 -9.48 18.35 20.17
C SER A 258 -8.39 19.40 19.92
N THR A 259 -7.28 19.00 19.29
CA THR A 259 -6.10 19.85 19.07
C THR A 259 -6.07 20.54 17.70
N ARG A 260 -7.11 20.36 16.87
CA ARG A 260 -7.23 20.92 15.51
C ARG A 260 -8.46 21.83 15.41
#